data_AF-A0A2U9IE28-F1
#
_entry.id   AF-A0A2U9IE28-F1
#
_cell.length_a   1.000
_cell.length_b   1.000
_cell.length_c   1.000
_cell.angle_alpha   90.00
_cell.angle_beta   90.00
_cell.angle_gamma   90.00
#
_symmetry.space_group_name_H-M   'P 1'
#
loop_
_entity.id
_entity.type
_entity.pdbx_description
1 polymer ?
#
loop_
_entity_poly.entity_id
_entity_poly.type
_entity_poly.pdbx_seq_one_letter_code
_entity_poly.pdbx_strand_id
1 'polypeptide(L)' 'MQRVLIWKEWYEILEKIARDNKISMNELIAKILTTEECLNLPEVKTTSKKSINVNINDKYLMEKIHKYLFCD' A
#
# COMPACT_ATOMS: atom_id res chain seq x y z
N MET A 1 8.82 -13.51 4.72
CA MET A 1 9.10 -12.08 4.53
C MET A 1 9.67 -11.84 3.15
N GLN A 2 8.98 -11.05 2.35
CA GLN A 2 9.36 -10.68 0.99
C GLN A 2 9.71 -9.19 0.96
N ARG A 3 10.78 -8.84 0.25
CA ARG A 3 11.12 -7.45 -0.02
C ARG A 3 10.35 -7.01 -1.25
N VAL A 4 9.49 -6.01 -1.07
CA VAL A 4 8.76 -5.40 -2.18
C VAL A 4 9.20 -3.95 -2.31
N LEU A 5 9.38 -3.52 -3.55
CA LEU A 5 9.64 -2.14 -3.89
C LEU A 5 8.29 -1.43 -4.06
N ILE A 6 8.00 -0.46 -3.20
CA ILE A 6 6.81 0.39 -3.29
C ILE A 6 7.26 1.83 -3.47
N TRP A 7 6.45 2.67 -4.11
CA TRP A 7 6.69 4.10 -4.14
C TRP A 7 6.71 4.69 -2.74
N LYS A 8 7.70 5.54 -2.44
CA LYS A 8 7.87 6.13 -1.12
C LYS A 8 6.61 6.91 -0.70
N GLU A 9 6.07 7.71 -1.60
CA GLU A 9 4.84 8.48 -1.38
C GLU A 9 3.66 7.57 -1.00
N TRP A 10 3.49 6.43 -1.69
CA TRP A 10 2.44 5.46 -1.35
C TRP A 10 2.69 4.82 0.00
N TYR A 11 3.94 4.48 0.31
CA TYR A 11 4.31 3.96 1.62
C TYR A 11 3.99 4.97 2.74
N GLU A 12 4.28 6.25 2.55
CA GLU A 12 3.98 7.29 3.55
C GLU A 12 2.48 7.43 3.80
N ILE A 13 1.66 7.34 2.74
CA ILE A 13 0.21 7.31 2.83
C ILE A 13 -0.26 6.07 3.61
N LEU A 14 0.20 4.88 3.21
CA LEU A 14 -0.13 3.61 3.87
C LEU A 14 0.32 3.61 5.33
N GLU A 15 1.49 4.16 5.64
CA GLU A 15 2.03 4.24 7.00
C GLU A 15 1.18 5.18 7.85
N LYS A 16 0.72 6.29 7.29
CA LYS A 16 -0.20 7.21 7.96
C LYS A 16 -1.54 6.52 8.25
N ILE A 17 -2.11 5.81 7.29
CA ILE A 17 -3.39 5.08 7.45
C ILE A 17 -3.24 3.96 8.47
N ALA A 18 -2.15 3.19 8.41
CA ALA A 18 -1.88 2.11 9.37
C ALA A 18 -1.78 2.68 10.80
N ARG A 19 -1.09 3.81 10.98
CA ARG A 19 -1.03 4.52 12.27
C ARG A 19 -2.39 5.01 12.74
N ASP A 20 -3.18 5.61 11.84
CA ASP A 20 -4.51 6.14 12.16
C ASP A 20 -5.47 5.02 12.60
N ASN A 21 -5.40 3.87 11.91
CA ASN A 21 -6.17 2.67 12.23
C ASN A 21 -5.56 1.82 13.36
N LYS A 22 -4.39 2.21 13.90
CA LYS A 22 -3.62 1.44 14.91
C LYS A 22 -3.34 -0.02 14.51
N ILE A 23 -3.15 -0.27 13.23
CA ILE A 23 -2.81 -1.59 12.68
C ILE A 23 -1.39 -1.62 12.13
N SER A 24 -0.83 -2.81 11.97
CA SER A 24 0.49 -2.96 11.35
C SER A 24 0.42 -2.76 9.84
N MET A 25 1.52 -2.33 9.21
CA MET A 25 1.60 -2.22 7.74
C MET A 25 1.22 -3.52 7.03
N ASN A 26 1.63 -4.67 7.57
CA ASN A 26 1.24 -5.97 7.01
C ASN A 26 -0.27 -6.23 7.09
N GLU A 27 -0.93 -5.81 8.16
CA GLU A 27 -2.38 -5.95 8.30
C GLU A 27 -3.12 -5.01 7.35
N LEU A 28 -2.64 -3.77 7.23
CA LEU A 28 -3.20 -2.84 6.25
C LEU A 28 -3.09 -3.42 4.84
N ILE A 29 -1.91 -3.90 4.45
CA ILE A 29 -1.71 -4.50 3.12
C ILE A 29 -2.56 -5.77 2.95
N ALA A 30 -2.67 -6.62 3.98
CA ALA A 30 -3.56 -7.78 3.92
C ALA A 30 -5.03 -7.35 3.72
N LYS A 31 -5.46 -6.27 4.37
CA LYS A 31 -6.79 -5.67 4.19
C LYS A 31 -6.97 -5.11 2.78
N ILE A 32 -5.95 -4.45 2.22
CA ILE A 32 -5.96 -3.95 0.83
C ILE A 32 -6.13 -5.09 -0.18
N LEU A 33 -5.55 -6.26 0.10
CA LEU A 33 -5.63 -7.41 -0.80
C LEU A 33 -7.01 -8.06 -0.84
N THR A 34 -7.78 -7.91 0.24
CA THR A 34 -9.10 -8.54 0.44
C THR A 34 -10.25 -7.56 0.29
N THR A 35 -10.02 -6.25 0.46
CA THR A 35 -11.05 -5.22 0.33
C THR A 35 -11.19 -4.76 -1.12
N GLU A 36 -12.42 -4.43 -1.51
CA GLU A 36 -12.74 -3.75 -2.77
C GLU A 36 -12.88 -2.24 -2.58
N GLU A 37 -12.79 -1.76 -1.33
CA GLU A 37 -12.83 -0.33 -1.02
C GLU A 37 -11.56 0.37 -1.47
N CYS A 38 -11.68 1.64 -1.83
CA CYS A 38 -10.57 2.49 -2.22
C CYS A 38 -10.73 3.88 -1.57
N LEU A 39 -9.62 4.58 -1.40
CA LEU A 39 -9.55 5.85 -0.67
C LEU A 39 -9.82 7.07 -1.55
N ASN A 40 -9.87 6.88 -2.87
CA ASN A 40 -10.09 7.93 -3.87
C ASN A 40 -9.16 9.14 -3.66
N LEU A 41 -7.89 8.88 -3.34
CA LEU A 41 -6.89 9.93 -3.20
C LEU A 41 -6.52 10.46 -4.59
N PRO A 42 -6.12 11.73 -4.70
CA PRO A 42 -5.54 12.23 -5.94
C PRO A 42 -4.23 11.50 -6.23
N GLU A 43 -3.99 11.16 -7.51
CA GLU A 43 -2.73 10.57 -7.95
C GLU A 43 -1.54 11.40 -7.48
N VAL A 44 -0.67 10.77 -6.69
CA VAL A 44 0.57 11.40 -6.24
C VAL A 44 1.69 11.06 -7.21
N LYS A 45 2.45 12.08 -7.60
CA LYS A 45 3.65 11.88 -8.41
C LYS A 45 4.62 11.01 -7.64
N THR A 46 4.94 9.86 -8.21
CA THR A 46 5.85 8.91 -7.61
C THR A 46 7.27 9.17 -8.09
N THR A 47 8.21 9.27 -7.16
CA THR A 47 9.57 9.72 -7.45
C THR A 47 10.58 8.61 -7.22
N SER A 48 10.57 8.00 -6.04
CA SER A 48 11.53 6.99 -5.63
C SER A 48 10.84 5.76 -5.06
N LYS A 49 11.36 4.59 -5.39
CA LYS A 49 10.92 3.34 -4.78
C LYS A 49 11.68 3.11 -3.48
N LYS A 50 10.96 2.69 -2.45
CA LYS A 50 11.48 2.26 -1.16
C LYS A 50 11.26 0.76 -1.01
N SER A 51 12.27 0.05 -0.54
CA SER A 51 12.16 -1.36 -0.19
C SER A 51 11.47 -1.51 1.15
N ILE A 52 10.37 -2.26 1.18
CA ILE A 52 9.66 -2.61 2.40
C ILE A 52 9.63 -4.13 2.56
N ASN A 53 9.70 -4.58 3.81
CA ASN A 53 9.53 -5.98 4.15
C ASN A 53 8.04 -6.23 4.42
N VAL A 54 7.37 -6.94 3.52
CA VAL A 54 5.99 -7.37 3.68
C VAL A 54 5.94 -8.88 3.77
N ASN A 55 5.01 -9.42 4.55
CA ASN A 55 4.86 -10.87 4.68
C ASN A 55 3.84 -11.47 3.70
N ILE A 56 3.72 -10.85 2.52
CA ILE A 56 2.72 -11.17 1.51
C ILE A 56 3.44 -11.36 0.18
N ASN A 57 3.17 -12.49 -0.47
CA ASN A 57 3.67 -12.81 -1.81
C ASN A 57 2.53 -12.72 -2.82
N ASP A 58 2.21 -11.51 -3.26
CA ASP A 58 1.20 -11.25 -4.29
C ASP A 58 1.85 -10.49 -5.44
N LYS A 59 1.75 -11.04 -6.66
CA LYS A 59 2.34 -10.46 -7.87
C LYS A 59 1.63 -9.17 -8.30
N TYR A 60 0.36 -9.03 -7.92
CA TYR A 60 -0.51 -7.89 -8.22
C TYR A 60 -0.57 -6.90 -7.04
N LEU A 61 0.31 -7.04 -6.05
CA LEU A 61 0.33 -6.18 -4.87
C LEU A 61 0.40 -4.69 -5.24
N MET A 62 1.23 -4.35 -6.23
CA MET A 62 1.42 -2.96 -6.66
C MET A 62 0.16 -2.38 -7.30
N GLU A 63 -0.51 -3.15 -8.15
CA GLU A 63 -1.78 -2.78 -8.79
C GLU A 63 -2.92 -2.69 -7.77
N LYS A 64 -2.99 -3.61 -6.81
CA LYS A 64 -3.99 -3.56 -5.74
C LYS A 64 -3.79 -2.36 -4.82
N ILE A 65 -2.55 -2.02 -4.50
CA ILE A 65 -2.24 -0.81 -3.72
C ILE A 65 -2.60 0.44 -4.53
N HIS A 66 -2.29 0.47 -5.83
CA HIS A 66 -2.68 1.58 -6.71
C HIS A 66 -4.19 1.78 -6.71
N LYS A 67 -4.94 0.71 -6.99
CA LYS A 67 -6.40 0.70 -7.00
C LYS A 67 -6.99 1.10 -5.64
N TYR A 68 -6.41 0.61 -4.54
CA TYR A 68 -6.85 0.99 -3.21
C TYR A 68 -6.60 2.47 -2.90
N LEU A 69 -5.48 3.04 -3.34
CA LEU A 69 -5.15 4.44 -3.08
C LEU A 69 -5.97 5.39 -3.96
N PHE A 70 -6.07 5.11 -5.27
CA PHE A 70 -6.57 6.05 -6.27
C PHE A 70 -7.91 5.66 -6.91
N CYS A 71 -8.46 4.49 -6.57
CA CYS A 71 -9.67 3.93 -7.20
C CYS A 71 -9.55 3.65 -8.71
N ASP A 72 -8.33 3.42 -9.21
CA ASP A 72 -8.02 3.16 -10.62
C ASP A 72 -7.54 1.72 -10.86
#